data_AF-A0A2I6QJP1-F1
#
_entry.id   AF-A0A2I6QJP1-F1
#
_cell.length_a   1.000
_cell.length_b   1.000
_cell.length_c   1.000
_cell.angle_alpha   90.00
_cell.angle_beta   90.00
_cell.angle_gamma   90.00
#
_symmetry.space_group_name_H-M   'P 1'
#
loop_
_entity.id
_entity.type
_entity.pdbx_description
1 polymer ?
#
loop_
_entity_poly.entity_id
_entity_poly.type
_entity_poly.pdbx_seq_one_letter_code
_entity_poly.pdbx_strand_id
1 'polypeptide(L)'
;MLQRMDSEKVVTFTTALMTGLSGAMASVLLLVMTVVFMLFEVRHVPYKMRFALNNPQIHIAGLHRALKGVSHYLALKTLLSLWTGVIVWLGLELMGVQFALMWAVLAFLLNYVPNIGAVISAVPPMIQVLLF
;
A
#
# COMPACT_ATOMS: atom_id res chain seq x y z
N MET A 1 -13.74 14.39 58.65
CA MET A 1 -14.09 13.80 57.33
C MET A 1 -13.34 14.45 56.16
N LEU A 2 -12.90 15.71 56.23
CA LEU A 2 -12.21 16.40 55.13
C LEU A 2 -10.74 15.97 54.87
N GLN A 3 -10.02 15.45 55.88
CA GLN A 3 -8.59 15.08 55.73
C GLN A 3 -8.36 13.69 55.09
N ARG A 4 -9.37 12.82 55.06
CA ARG A 4 -9.27 11.50 54.38
C ARG A 4 -9.34 11.62 52.86
N MET A 5 -10.05 12.63 52.34
CA MET A 5 -10.27 12.80 50.90
C MET A 5 -9.02 13.24 50.14
N ASP A 6 -8.14 14.06 50.75
CA ASP A 6 -6.86 14.43 50.13
C ASP A 6 -5.84 13.30 50.18
N SER A 7 -5.85 12.50 51.25
CA SER A 7 -4.96 11.35 51.39
C SER A 7 -5.24 10.28 50.33
N GLU A 8 -6.51 10.03 50.00
CA GLU A 8 -6.88 9.10 48.93
C GLU A 8 -6.41 9.57 47.54
N LYS A 9 -6.50 10.87 47.23
CA LYS A 9 -6.03 11.42 45.95
C LYS A 9 -4.51 11.36 45.82
N VAL A 10 -3.78 11.66 46.90
CA VAL A 10 -2.32 11.59 46.93
C VAL A 10 -1.84 10.14 46.80
N VAL A 11 -2.47 9.20 47.51
CA VAL A 11 -2.16 7.76 47.40
C VAL A 11 -2.49 7.25 46.00
N THR A 12 -3.62 7.62 45.43
CA THR A 12 -4.02 7.21 44.07
C THR A 12 -3.06 7.78 43.02
N PHE A 13 -2.67 9.06 43.13
CA PHE A 13 -1.72 9.69 42.22
C PHE A 13 -0.32 9.06 42.32
N THR A 14 0.17 8.84 43.55
CA THR A 14 1.45 8.16 43.78
C THR A 14 1.43 6.74 43.25
N THR A 15 0.32 6.02 43.45
CA THR A 15 0.14 4.65 42.95
C THR A 15 0.08 4.65 41.42
N ALA A 16 -0.62 5.58 40.80
CA ALA A 16 -0.68 5.73 39.34
C ALA A 16 0.69 6.06 38.72
N LEU A 17 1.50 6.89 39.39
CA LEU A 17 2.88 7.15 38.98
C LEU A 17 3.77 5.91 39.12
N MET A 18 3.65 5.19 40.24
CA MET A 18 4.41 3.96 40.48
C MET A 18 4.05 2.86 39.47
N THR A 19 2.77 2.69 39.15
CA THR A 19 2.30 1.71 38.16
C THR A 19 2.63 2.13 36.72
N GLY A 20 2.56 3.43 36.41
CA GLY A 20 2.99 3.96 35.12
C GLY A 20 4.49 3.76 34.89
N LEU A 21 5.31 4.05 35.91
CA LEU A 21 6.75 3.87 35.86
C LEU A 21 7.13 2.39 35.74
N SER A 22 6.51 1.50 36.52
CA SER A 22 6.78 0.06 36.45
C SER A 22 6.35 -0.54 35.10
N GLY A 23 5.21 -0.10 34.56
CA GLY A 23 4.74 -0.49 33.22
C GLY A 23 5.67 0.00 32.11
N ALA A 24 6.19 1.22 32.22
CA ALA A 24 7.18 1.74 31.28
C ALA A 24 8.49 0.94 31.33
N MET A 25 9.00 0.59 32.52
CA MET A 25 10.20 -0.24 32.66
C MET A 25 10.00 -1.64 32.04
N ALA A 26 8.85 -2.27 32.26
CA ALA A 26 8.53 -3.55 31.63
C ALA A 26 8.47 -3.44 30.09
N SER A 27 7.89 -2.36 29.58
CA SER A 27 7.81 -2.09 28.13
C SER A 27 9.18 -1.87 27.51
N VAL A 28 10.06 -1.12 28.19
CA VAL A 28 11.46 -0.90 27.75
C VAL A 28 12.21 -2.23 27.74
N LEU A 29 12.06 -3.06 28.77
CA LEU A 29 12.67 -4.39 28.84
C LEU A 29 12.19 -5.27 27.68
N LEU A 30 10.88 -5.33 27.42
CA LEU A 30 10.31 -6.10 26.33
C LEU A 30 10.80 -5.60 24.96
N LEU A 31 10.89 -4.29 24.76
CA LEU A 31 11.40 -3.70 23.53
C LEU A 31 12.87 -4.09 23.32
N VAL A 32 13.71 -3.96 24.35
CA VAL A 32 15.13 -4.35 24.27
C VAL A 32 15.25 -5.84 23.98
N MET A 33 14.51 -6.70 24.69
CA MET A 33 14.50 -8.15 24.43
C MET A 33 14.06 -8.46 22.99
N THR A 34 13.00 -7.81 22.51
CA THR A 34 12.49 -8.00 21.14
C THR A 34 13.52 -7.57 20.10
N VAL A 35 14.16 -6.41 20.28
CA VAL A 35 15.21 -5.93 19.37
C VAL A 35 16.42 -6.86 19.40
N VAL A 36 16.82 -7.33 20.58
CA VAL A 36 17.91 -8.30 20.72
C VAL A 36 17.57 -9.59 19.99
N PHE A 37 16.40 -10.18 20.24
CA PHE A 37 15.96 -11.38 19.53
C PHE A 37 15.85 -11.16 18.02
N MET A 38 15.34 -10.01 17.58
CA MET A 38 15.29 -9.66 16.15
C MET A 38 16.69 -9.55 15.54
N LEU A 39 17.65 -8.91 16.22
CA LEU A 39 19.04 -8.83 15.77
C LEU A 39 19.72 -10.20 15.71
N PHE A 40 19.44 -11.09 16.67
CA PHE A 40 19.90 -12.49 16.64
C PHE A 40 19.23 -13.28 15.51
N GLU A 41 17.92 -13.11 15.33
CA GLU A 41 17.15 -13.79 14.30
C GLU A 41 17.65 -13.37 12.90
N VAL A 42 17.85 -12.08 12.65
CA VAL A 42 18.39 -11.55 11.38
C VAL A 42 19.71 -12.21 10.98
N ARG A 43 20.57 -12.59 11.94
CA ARG A 43 21.82 -13.32 11.63
C ARG A 43 21.58 -14.78 11.22
N HIS A 44 20.48 -15.38 11.64
CA HIS A 44 20.10 -16.76 11.30
C HIS A 44 19.13 -16.86 10.12
N VAL A 45 18.44 -15.76 9.76
CA VAL A 45 17.63 -15.67 8.54
C VAL A 45 18.40 -16.11 7.29
N PRO A 46 19.65 -15.69 7.00
CA PRO A 46 20.35 -16.16 5.80
C PRO A 46 20.63 -17.67 5.82
N TYR A 47 20.74 -18.30 6.99
CA TYR A 47 20.96 -19.75 7.11
C TYR A 47 19.67 -20.55 6.88
N LYS A 48 18.55 -20.11 7.46
CA LYS A 48 17.22 -20.69 7.19
C LYS A 48 16.77 -20.44 5.75
N MET A 49 17.08 -19.27 5.21
CA MET A 49 16.88 -18.93 3.80
C MET A 49 17.69 -19.88 2.92
N ARG A 50 18.98 -20.11 3.18
CA ARG A 50 19.81 -21.03 2.35
C ARG A 50 19.29 -22.46 2.31
N PHE A 51 18.75 -23.00 3.40
CA PHE A 51 18.13 -24.33 3.42
C PHE A 51 16.76 -24.37 2.71
N ALA A 52 15.97 -23.28 2.77
CA ALA A 52 14.76 -23.13 1.95
C ALA A 52 15.07 -22.78 0.47
N LEU A 53 16.27 -22.26 0.18
CA LEU A 53 16.76 -21.79 -1.12
C LEU A 53 17.70 -22.80 -1.80
N ASN A 54 17.77 -24.04 -1.33
CA ASN A 54 18.68 -25.07 -1.88
C ASN A 54 18.36 -25.51 -3.33
N ASN A 55 17.34 -24.92 -3.98
CA ASN A 55 17.13 -24.97 -5.43
C ASN A 55 17.28 -23.58 -6.09
N PRO A 56 18.49 -22.99 -6.11
CA PRO A 56 18.73 -21.61 -6.52
C PRO A 56 18.57 -21.33 -8.03
N GLN A 57 18.43 -22.35 -8.87
CA GLN A 57 18.35 -22.19 -10.33
C GLN A 57 16.94 -21.89 -10.85
N ILE A 58 15.88 -22.24 -10.12
CA ILE A 58 14.50 -22.21 -10.67
C ILE A 58 13.77 -20.89 -10.35
N HIS A 59 14.11 -20.20 -9.25
CA HIS A 59 13.28 -19.08 -8.75
C HIS A 59 13.82 -17.66 -9.04
N ILE A 60 15.11 -17.48 -9.33
CA ILE A 60 15.60 -16.17 -9.83
C ILE A 60 15.02 -15.91 -11.23
N ALA A 61 14.90 -16.97 -12.05
CA ALA A 61 14.20 -16.92 -13.34
C ALA A 61 12.69 -16.64 -13.21
N GLY A 62 12.04 -17.15 -12.16
CA GLY A 62 10.62 -16.91 -11.87
C GLY A 62 10.32 -15.47 -11.45
N LEU A 63 11.14 -14.89 -10.57
CA LEU A 63 11.01 -13.48 -10.16
C LEU A 63 11.36 -12.53 -11.32
N HIS A 64 12.39 -12.83 -12.11
CA HIS A 64 12.69 -12.07 -13.32
C HIS A 64 11.56 -12.18 -14.35
N ARG A 65 10.91 -13.34 -14.50
CA ARG A 65 9.71 -13.48 -15.36
C ARG A 65 8.52 -12.68 -14.84
N ALA A 66 8.26 -12.69 -13.53
CA ALA A 66 7.16 -11.94 -12.94
C ALA A 66 7.37 -10.42 -13.12
N LEU A 67 8.58 -9.92 -12.84
CA LEU A 67 8.94 -8.52 -13.05
C LEU A 67 8.93 -8.13 -14.53
N LYS A 68 9.39 -9.01 -15.43
CA LYS A 68 9.34 -8.80 -16.89
C LYS A 68 7.90 -8.80 -17.42
N GLY A 69 7.03 -9.64 -16.87
CA GLY A 69 5.60 -9.68 -17.20
C GLY A 69 4.87 -8.40 -16.79
N VAL A 70 5.11 -7.92 -15.57
CA VAL A 70 4.53 -6.66 -15.07
C VAL A 70 5.08 -5.46 -15.85
N SER A 71 6.39 -5.43 -16.13
CA SER A 71 7.00 -4.37 -16.94
C SER A 71 6.48 -4.38 -18.38
N HIS A 72 6.28 -5.55 -19.00
CA HIS A 72 5.72 -5.66 -20.34
C HIS A 72 4.25 -5.25 -20.39
N TYR A 73 3.44 -5.64 -19.40
CA TYR A 73 2.05 -5.21 -19.29
C TYR A 73 1.94 -3.70 -19.09
N LEU A 74 2.75 -3.12 -18.21
CA LEU A 74 2.81 -1.68 -17.99
C LEU A 74 3.27 -0.94 -19.25
N ALA A 75 4.30 -1.44 -19.95
CA ALA A 75 4.81 -0.86 -21.19
C ALA A 75 3.79 -0.95 -22.35
N LEU A 76 3.07 -2.07 -22.46
CA LEU A 76 2.01 -2.21 -23.45
C LEU A 76 0.86 -1.24 -23.14
N LYS A 77 0.53 -1.08 -21.86
CA LYS A 77 -0.54 -0.20 -21.42
C LYS A 77 -0.19 1.29 -21.52
N THR A 78 1.06 1.69 -21.25
CA THR A 78 1.53 3.04 -21.55
C THR A 78 1.46 3.32 -23.05
N LEU A 79 1.87 2.35 -23.89
CA LEU A 79 1.83 2.50 -25.34
C LEU A 79 0.39 2.63 -25.87
N LEU A 80 -0.52 1.78 -25.43
CA LEU A 80 -1.93 1.85 -25.80
C LEU A 80 -2.58 3.16 -25.35
N SER A 81 -2.33 3.56 -24.10
CA SER A 81 -2.82 4.82 -23.55
C SER A 81 -2.26 6.02 -24.33
N LEU A 82 -0.97 6.00 -24.68
CA LEU A 82 -0.31 7.03 -25.49
C LEU A 82 -0.94 7.15 -26.88
N TRP A 83 -1.18 6.01 -27.55
CA TRP A 83 -1.87 5.98 -28.84
C TRP A 83 -3.26 6.60 -28.75
N THR A 84 -4.06 6.25 -27.75
CA THR A 84 -5.37 6.89 -27.54
C THR A 84 -5.25 8.39 -27.31
N GLY A 85 -4.29 8.85 -26.52
CA GLY A 85 -4.05 10.28 -26.31
C GLY A 85 -3.71 11.01 -27.61
N VAL A 86 -2.83 10.44 -28.44
CA VAL A 86 -2.44 11.01 -29.74
C VAL A 86 -3.63 11.06 -30.70
N ILE A 87 -4.44 10.00 -30.78
CA ILE A 87 -5.63 9.97 -31.63
C ILE A 87 -6.65 11.03 -31.19
N VAL A 88 -6.88 11.17 -29.88
CA VAL A 88 -7.78 12.19 -29.33
C VAL A 88 -7.24 13.60 -29.59
N TRP A 89 -5.94 13.82 -29.42
CA TRP A 89 -5.30 15.10 -29.73
C TRP A 89 -5.49 15.47 -31.20
N LEU A 90 -5.12 14.57 -32.13
CA LEU A 90 -5.27 14.81 -33.56
C LEU A 90 -6.74 15.03 -33.95
N GLY A 91 -7.67 14.25 -33.40
CA GLY A 91 -9.10 14.43 -33.66
C GLY A 91 -9.62 15.78 -33.19
N LEU A 92 -9.25 16.21 -31.98
CA LEU A 92 -9.67 17.51 -31.42
C LEU A 92 -9.01 18.69 -32.13
N GLU A 93 -7.74 18.57 -32.53
CA GLU A 93 -7.00 19.57 -33.30
C GLU A 93 -7.65 19.77 -34.68
N LEU A 94 -8.00 18.67 -35.36
CA LEU A 94 -8.71 18.71 -36.65
C LEU A 94 -10.11 19.31 -36.53
N MET A 95 -10.79 19.11 -35.40
CA MET A 95 -12.09 19.71 -35.10
C MET A 95 -12.01 21.17 -34.62
N GLY A 96 -10.81 21.73 -34.46
CA GLY A 96 -10.61 23.10 -33.99
C GLY A 96 -11.03 23.33 -32.54
N VAL A 97 -11.03 22.28 -31.71
CA VAL A 97 -11.44 22.37 -30.30
C VAL A 97 -10.33 23.02 -29.47
N GLN A 98 -10.68 24.10 -28.77
CA GLN A 98 -9.77 24.76 -27.83
C GLN A 98 -9.27 23.79 -26.75
N PHE A 99 -7.99 23.89 -26.38
CA PHE A 99 -7.34 23.01 -25.40
C PHE A 99 -7.28 21.53 -25.80
N ALA A 100 -7.19 21.21 -27.10
CA ALA A 100 -7.06 19.84 -27.62
C ALA A 100 -5.99 19.00 -26.88
N LEU A 101 -4.82 19.60 -26.59
CA LEU A 101 -3.74 18.96 -25.85
C LEU A 101 -4.15 18.58 -24.41
N MET A 102 -4.86 19.46 -23.70
CA MET A 102 -5.32 19.21 -22.33
C MET A 102 -6.30 18.03 -22.29
N TRP A 103 -7.26 18.02 -23.22
CA TRP A 103 -8.23 16.93 -23.37
C TRP A 103 -7.58 15.61 -23.76
N ALA A 104 -6.55 15.64 -24.61
CA ALA A 104 -5.76 14.47 -24.98
C ALA A 104 -4.98 13.89 -23.80
N VAL A 105 -4.36 14.74 -22.98
CA VAL A 105 -3.67 14.32 -21.75
C VAL A 105 -4.68 13.74 -20.76
N LEU A 106 -5.88 14.31 -20.63
CA LEU A 106 -6.94 13.77 -19.80
C LEU A 106 -7.40 12.38 -20.30
N ALA A 107 -7.60 12.23 -21.61
CA ALA A 107 -7.96 10.96 -22.22
C ALA A 107 -6.87 9.89 -22.04
N PHE A 108 -5.59 10.28 -22.18
CA PHE A 108 -4.43 9.44 -21.86
C PHE A 108 -4.49 8.97 -20.40
N LEU A 109 -4.65 9.88 -19.45
CA LEU A 109 -4.70 9.56 -18.02
C LEU A 109 -5.88 8.65 -17.66
N LEU A 110 -7.08 8.92 -18.19
CA LEU A 110 -8.25 8.07 -17.97
C LEU A 110 -8.08 6.67 -18.57
N ASN A 111 -7.48 6.56 -19.76
CA ASN A 111 -7.19 5.26 -20.40
C ASN A 111 -6.08 4.49 -19.65
N TYR A 112 -5.16 5.22 -19.01
CA TYR A 112 -4.07 4.61 -18.24
C TYR A 112 -4.53 3.94 -16.94
N VAL A 113 -5.74 4.16 -16.41
CA VAL A 113 -6.24 3.44 -15.22
C VAL A 113 -7.09 2.24 -15.67
N PRO A 114 -6.54 1.00 -15.68
CA PRO A 114 -7.31 -0.18 -16.02
C PRO A 114 -8.19 -0.47 -14.82
N ASN A 115 -9.46 -0.07 -14.86
CA ASN A 115 -10.55 -0.44 -13.94
C ASN A 115 -11.71 0.54 -14.08
N ILE A 116 -11.48 1.79 -14.55
CA ILE A 116 -12.57 2.76 -14.73
C ILE A 116 -13.63 2.22 -15.71
N GLY A 117 -13.21 1.56 -16.79
CA GLY A 117 -14.13 0.88 -17.72
C GLY A 117 -14.98 -0.19 -17.03
N ALA A 118 -14.38 -1.06 -16.21
CA ALA A 118 -15.12 -2.09 -15.48
C ALA A 118 -16.08 -1.49 -14.43
N VAL A 119 -15.66 -0.42 -13.74
CA VAL A 119 -16.50 0.31 -12.77
C VAL A 119 -17.69 0.95 -13.46
N ILE A 120 -17.49 1.60 -14.61
CA ILE A 120 -18.59 2.22 -15.39
C ILE A 120 -19.50 1.13 -16.00
N SER A 121 -18.95 0.03 -16.50
CA SER A 121 -19.72 -1.11 -17.03
C SER A 121 -20.54 -1.86 -15.97
N ALA A 122 -20.21 -1.73 -14.68
CA ALA A 122 -20.98 -2.31 -13.58
C ALA A 122 -22.21 -1.48 -13.19
N VAL A 123 -22.31 -0.22 -13.64
CA VAL A 123 -23.43 0.67 -13.29
C VAL A 123 -24.78 0.19 -13.86
N PRO A 124 -24.91 -0.20 -15.15
CA PRO A 124 -26.19 -0.68 -15.67
C PRO A 124 -26.72 -1.95 -14.97
N PRO A 125 -25.90 -3.00 -14.73
CA PRO A 125 -26.33 -4.17 -13.96
C PRO A 125 -26.78 -3.84 -12.53
N MET A 126 -26.07 -2.93 -11.85
CA MET A 126 -26.40 -2.50 -10.49
C MET A 126 -27.76 -1.79 -10.44
N ILE A 127 -28.05 -0.92 -11.41
CA ILE A 127 -29.35 -0.27 -11.54
C ILE A 127 -30.45 -1.30 -11.82
N GLN A 128 -30.16 -2.30 -12.66
CA GLN A 128 -31.12 -3.36 -12.96
C GLN A 128 -31.45 -4.21 -11.71
N VAL A 129 -30.46 -4.54 -10.87
CA VAL A 129 -30.70 -5.24 -9.59
C VAL A 129 -31.48 -4.40 -8.58
N LEU A 130 -31.38 -3.07 -8.62
CA LEU A 130 -32.11 -2.20 -7.70
C LEU A 130 -33.57 -1.96 -8.14
N LEU A 131 -33.88 -2.11 -9.44
CA LEU A 131 -35.19 -1.88 -10.02
C LEU A 131 -36.09 -3.13 -10.09
N PHE A 132 -35.53 -4.33 -9.86
CA PHE A 132 -36.23 -5.62 -9.84
C PHE A 132 -36.05 -6.30 -8.48
#